data_AF-A0A7Z0QN57-F1
#
_entry.id   AF-A0A7Z0QN57-F1
#
_cell.length_a   1.000
_cell.length_b   1.000
_cell.length_c   1.000
_cell.angle_alpha   90.00
_cell.angle_beta   90.00
_cell.angle_gamma   90.00
#
_symmetry.space_group_name_H-M   'P 1'
#
loop_
_entity.id
_entity.type
_entity.pdbx_description
1 polymer ?
#
loop_
_entity_poly.entity_id
_entity_poly.type
_entity_poly.pdbx_seq_one_letter_code
_entity_poly.pdbx_strand_id
1 'polypeptide(L)'
;MSPRSQSELVDRHQDYRAKGEEQRSKASSQFFEKLGLLFLLGDSELHLIITTASNNLLSVHNGMNNFYNEPPFAARLEQVSSQNRVPPSAQLTFVDSVITCATGNPWGVSNAAMPYYLKMIRSFSPSEIAIMFSLVTGATVVGHRARNIPRCRKSFAQLTTFLSPTSVPTQARAAYDWWSKEAAGG
;
A
#
# COMPACT_ATOMS: atom_id res chain seq x y z
N MET A 1 16.14 3.06 22.21
CA MET A 1 17.15 4.05 21.80
C MET A 1 16.86 5.38 22.49
N SER A 2 17.88 6.16 22.84
CA SER A 2 17.66 7.49 23.43
C SER A 2 17.28 8.52 22.35
N PRO A 3 16.54 9.61 22.69
CA PRO A 3 16.26 10.69 21.76
C PRO A 3 17.52 11.31 21.15
N ARG A 4 18.60 11.43 21.95
CA ARG A 4 19.91 11.90 21.47
C ARG A 4 20.48 10.98 20.39
N SER A 5 20.47 9.68 20.62
CA SER A 5 20.94 8.70 19.64
C SER A 5 20.12 8.70 18.36
N GLN A 6 18.81 8.96 18.44
CA GLN A 6 17.95 9.14 17.27
C GLN A 6 18.35 10.39 16.47
N SER A 7 18.54 11.52 17.16
CA SER A 7 19.00 12.77 16.53
C SER A 7 20.33 12.57 15.79
N GLU A 8 21.32 11.96 16.44
CA GLU A 8 22.65 11.73 15.84
C GLU A 8 22.60 10.84 14.58
N LEU A 9 21.66 9.87 14.53
CA LEU A 9 21.46 9.06 13.33
C LEU A 9 20.83 9.88 12.19
N VAL A 10 19.84 10.71 12.50
CA VAL A 10 19.19 11.58 11.53
C VAL A 10 20.18 12.60 10.97
N ASP A 11 20.95 13.26 11.84
CA ASP A 11 21.96 14.24 11.44
C ASP A 11 22.98 13.62 10.47
N ARG A 12 23.47 12.41 10.79
CA ARG A 12 24.42 11.69 9.94
C ARG A 12 23.79 11.26 8.61
N HIS A 13 22.53 10.85 8.62
CA HIS A 13 21.80 10.51 7.41
C HIS A 13 21.68 11.71 6.47
N GLN A 14 21.27 12.85 7.00
CA GLN A 14 21.12 14.07 6.22
C GLN A 14 22.47 14.60 5.70
N ASP A 15 23.55 14.44 6.47
CA ASP A 15 24.91 14.77 6.02
C ASP A 15 25.35 13.94 4.79
N TYR A 16 25.08 12.63 4.80
CA TYR A 16 25.34 11.78 3.62
C TYR A 16 24.57 12.25 2.39
N ARG A 17 23.32 12.69 2.58
CA ARG A 17 22.49 13.21 1.49
C ARG A 17 22.99 14.55 0.96
N ALA A 18 23.32 15.48 1.86
CA ALA A 18 23.82 16.79 1.50
C ALA A 18 25.15 16.73 0.72
N LYS A 19 25.98 15.72 1.02
CA LYS A 19 27.26 15.47 0.33
C LYS A 19 27.15 14.65 -0.96
N GLY A 20 25.94 14.18 -1.32
CA GLY A 20 25.74 13.32 -2.48
C GLY A 20 26.33 11.91 -2.33
N GLU A 21 26.57 11.45 -1.10
CA GLU A 21 27.13 10.13 -0.81
C GLU A 21 26.06 9.03 -0.96
N GLU A 22 25.61 8.77 -2.19
CA GLU A 22 24.43 7.93 -2.48
C GLU A 22 24.49 6.52 -1.87
N GLN A 23 25.64 5.85 -1.94
CA GLN A 23 25.81 4.52 -1.35
C GLN A 23 25.61 4.53 0.17
N ARG A 24 26.15 5.54 0.86
CA ARG A 24 26.02 5.69 2.32
C ARG A 24 24.62 6.14 2.71
N SER A 25 24.01 7.05 1.96
CA SER A 25 22.61 7.44 2.14
C SER A 25 21.69 6.22 2.02
N LYS A 26 21.87 5.40 0.98
CA LYS A 26 21.05 4.19 0.76
C LYS A 26 21.26 3.15 1.87
N ALA A 27 22.50 2.89 2.26
CA ALA A 27 22.81 1.99 3.38
C ALA A 27 22.20 2.51 4.69
N SER A 28 22.23 3.83 4.90
CA SER A 28 21.61 4.47 6.06
C SER A 28 20.09 4.32 6.04
N SER A 29 19.39 4.57 4.92
CA SER A 29 17.93 4.33 4.84
C SER A 29 17.57 2.87 5.14
N GLN A 30 18.33 1.91 4.62
CA GLN A 30 18.15 0.48 4.95
C GLN A 30 18.38 0.19 6.43
N PHE A 31 19.30 0.91 7.08
CA PHE A 31 19.53 0.80 8.51
C PHE A 31 18.35 1.34 9.33
N PHE A 32 17.81 2.51 9.00
CA PHE A 32 16.57 3.01 9.62
C PHE A 32 15.43 2.02 9.49
N GLU A 33 15.27 1.43 8.32
CA GLU A 33 14.24 0.43 8.06
C GLU A 33 14.38 -0.84 8.90
N LYS A 34 15.59 -1.40 8.98
CA LYS A 34 15.87 -2.59 9.81
C LYS A 34 15.62 -2.35 11.29
N LEU A 35 15.77 -1.11 11.74
CA LEU A 35 15.51 -0.72 13.12
C LEU A 35 14.04 -0.35 13.39
N GLY A 36 13.17 -0.34 12.38
CA GLY A 36 11.79 0.13 12.54
C GLY A 36 11.69 1.65 12.73
N LEU A 37 12.69 2.40 12.27
CA LEU A 37 12.86 3.83 12.51
C LEU A 37 12.60 4.69 11.27
N LEU A 38 11.92 4.16 10.25
CA LEU A 38 11.60 4.95 9.04
C LEU A 38 10.84 6.25 9.36
N PHE A 39 10.12 6.32 10.49
CA PHE A 39 9.41 7.53 10.95
C PHE A 39 10.30 8.71 11.29
N LEU A 40 11.61 8.49 11.39
CA LEU A 40 12.60 9.55 11.56
C LEU A 40 13.05 10.16 10.23
N LEU A 41 12.64 9.59 9.09
CA LEU A 41 12.94 10.10 7.76
C LEU A 41 11.89 11.13 7.32
N GLY A 42 12.26 12.01 6.38
CA GLY A 42 11.33 13.01 5.85
C GLY A 42 10.30 12.43 4.86
N ASP A 43 9.19 13.14 4.68
CA ASP A 43 8.07 12.75 3.80
C ASP A 43 8.51 12.42 2.37
N SER A 44 9.46 13.15 1.80
CA SER A 44 9.97 12.89 0.45
C SER A 44 10.69 11.54 0.33
N GLU A 45 11.38 11.11 1.40
CA GLU A 45 12.05 9.81 1.44
C GLU A 45 11.03 8.69 1.62
N LEU A 46 10.09 8.87 2.56
CA LEU A 46 8.99 7.93 2.77
C LEU A 46 8.16 7.76 1.49
N HIS A 47 7.89 8.86 0.78
CA HIS A 47 7.23 8.83 -0.52
C HIS A 47 7.98 7.92 -1.49
N LEU A 48 9.29 8.12 -1.64
CA LEU A 48 10.09 7.33 -2.58
C LEU A 48 10.12 5.84 -2.19
N ILE A 49 10.28 5.53 -0.90
CA ILE A 49 10.31 4.16 -0.38
C ILE A 49 8.98 3.44 -0.69
N ILE A 50 7.86 4.09 -0.36
CA ILE A 50 6.53 3.48 -0.50
C ILE A 50 6.13 3.37 -1.97
N THR A 51 6.32 4.42 -2.78
CA THR A 51 5.98 4.38 -4.20
C THR A 51 6.84 3.37 -4.96
N THR A 52 8.13 3.25 -4.63
CA THR A 52 9.01 2.24 -5.21
C THR A 52 8.54 0.82 -4.87
N ALA A 53 8.22 0.55 -3.60
CA ALA A 53 7.69 -0.76 -3.19
C ALA A 53 6.34 -1.07 -3.88
N SER A 54 5.47 -0.06 -4.01
CA SER A 54 4.17 -0.16 -4.68
C SER A 54 4.32 -0.48 -6.17
N ASN A 55 5.21 0.23 -6.87
CA ASN A 55 5.48 0.02 -8.29
C ASN A 55 6.13 -1.34 -8.56
N ASN A 56 7.03 -1.80 -7.69
CA ASN A 56 7.63 -3.12 -7.80
C ASN A 56 6.57 -4.23 -7.64
N LEU A 57 5.65 -4.07 -6.68
CA LEU A 57 4.54 -4.99 -6.51
C LEU A 57 3.64 -5.03 -7.76
N LEU A 58 3.26 -3.87 -8.30
CA LEU A 58 2.46 -3.78 -9.54
C LEU A 58 3.17 -4.39 -10.75
N SER A 59 4.48 -4.18 -10.86
CA SER A 59 5.29 -4.76 -11.93
C SER A 59 5.23 -6.29 -11.90
N VAL A 60 5.41 -6.88 -10.72
CA VAL A 60 5.33 -8.34 -10.53
C VAL A 60 3.92 -8.87 -10.74
N HIS A 61 2.90 -8.13 -10.27
CA HIS A 61 1.49 -8.48 -10.48
C HIS A 61 1.12 -8.59 -11.97
N ASN A 62 1.72 -7.73 -12.81
CA ASN A 62 1.50 -7.71 -14.26
C ASN A 62 2.43 -8.65 -15.04
N GLY A 63 3.37 -9.32 -14.35
CA GLY A 63 4.31 -10.26 -14.96
C GLY A 63 3.77 -11.69 -15.08
N MET A 64 4.54 -12.56 -15.72
CA MET A 64 4.28 -14.00 -15.74
C MET A 64 4.48 -14.61 -14.35
N ASN A 65 3.71 -15.66 -14.03
CA ASN A 65 3.74 -16.36 -12.74
C ASN A 65 3.57 -15.41 -11.54
N ASN A 66 2.80 -14.33 -11.72
CA ASN A 66 2.61 -13.30 -10.71
C ASN A 66 2.16 -13.85 -9.36
N PHE A 67 1.26 -14.84 -9.34
CA PHE A 67 0.77 -15.41 -8.08
C PHE A 67 1.87 -16.03 -7.20
N TYR A 68 2.92 -16.60 -7.81
CA TYR A 68 4.07 -17.14 -7.09
C TYR A 68 5.05 -16.04 -6.66
N ASN A 69 5.18 -14.98 -7.48
CA ASN A 69 6.19 -13.94 -7.29
C ASN A 69 5.71 -12.77 -6.42
N GLU A 70 4.42 -12.49 -6.33
CA GLU A 70 3.84 -11.39 -5.55
C GLU A 70 4.13 -11.41 -4.03
N PRO A 71 4.11 -12.56 -3.32
CA PRO A 71 4.20 -12.58 -1.85
C PRO A 71 5.38 -11.79 -1.25
N PRO A 72 6.64 -11.92 -1.70
CA PRO A 72 7.74 -11.12 -1.15
C PRO A 72 7.58 -9.61 -1.37
N PHE A 73 6.94 -9.18 -2.47
CA PHE A 73 6.70 -7.76 -2.74
C PHE A 73 5.54 -7.20 -1.93
N ALA A 74 4.50 -8.00 -1.71
CA ALA A 74 3.39 -7.66 -0.83
C ALA A 74 3.88 -7.53 0.63
N ALA A 75 4.70 -8.49 1.10
CA ALA A 75 5.33 -8.43 2.40
C ALA A 75 6.21 -7.19 2.56
N ARG A 76 7.00 -6.87 1.52
CA ARG A 76 7.82 -5.67 1.49
C ARG A 76 7.00 -4.39 1.64
N LEU A 77 5.93 -4.26 0.86
CA LEU A 77 5.08 -3.06 0.90
C LEU A 77 4.40 -2.92 2.27
N GLU A 78 3.90 -4.01 2.84
CA GLU A 78 3.30 -4.02 4.17
C GLU A 78 4.31 -3.64 5.26
N GLN A 79 5.55 -4.15 5.19
CA GLN A 79 6.60 -3.80 6.14
C GLN A 79 6.91 -2.29 6.14
N VAL A 80 7.06 -1.67 4.97
CA VAL A 80 7.43 -0.24 4.91
C VAL A 80 6.26 0.70 5.21
N SER A 81 5.03 0.29 4.86
CA SER A 81 3.82 1.08 5.12
C SER A 81 3.26 0.92 6.53
N SER A 82 3.61 -0.15 7.26
CA SER A 82 3.18 -0.32 8.67
C SER A 82 4.02 0.47 9.67
N GLN A 83 5.27 0.80 9.32
CA GLN A 83 6.16 1.60 10.19
C GLN A 83 5.80 3.08 10.23
N ASN A 84 4.99 3.56 9.28
CA ASN A 84 4.69 4.97 9.09
C ASN A 84 3.31 5.22 8.53
N ARG A 85 2.77 6.40 8.83
CA ARG A 85 1.67 6.91 8.01
C ARG A 85 2.18 7.15 6.58
N VAL A 86 1.45 6.63 5.60
CA VAL A 86 1.77 6.88 4.18
C VAL A 86 1.61 8.38 3.89
N PRO A 87 2.66 9.07 3.39
CA PRO A 87 2.58 10.48 3.05
C PRO A 87 1.49 10.74 2.01
N PRO A 88 0.73 11.85 2.08
CA PRO A 88 -0.35 12.13 1.13
C PRO A 88 0.06 12.02 -0.34
N SER A 89 1.31 12.40 -0.67
CA SER A 89 1.87 12.32 -2.01
C SER A 89 2.05 10.89 -2.53
N ALA A 90 2.10 9.88 -1.66
CA ALA A 90 2.30 8.47 -2.00
C ALA A 90 1.01 7.63 -1.89
N GLN A 91 -0.05 8.16 -1.25
CA GLN A 91 -1.27 7.39 -0.97
C GLN A 91 -1.95 6.87 -2.23
N LEU A 92 -1.96 7.64 -3.32
CA LEU A 92 -2.60 7.18 -4.57
C LEU A 92 -1.92 5.92 -5.11
N THR A 93 -0.60 5.95 -5.28
CA THR A 93 0.19 4.81 -5.78
C THR A 93 0.13 3.62 -4.81
N PHE A 94 0.19 3.90 -3.50
CA PHE A 94 0.08 2.89 -2.47
C PHE A 94 -1.27 2.15 -2.56
N VAL A 95 -2.38 2.87 -2.48
CA VAL A 95 -3.72 2.28 -2.49
C VAL A 95 -3.99 1.58 -3.82
N ASP A 96 -3.61 2.17 -4.95
CA ASP A 96 -3.79 1.53 -6.26
C ASP A 96 -3.04 0.20 -6.35
N SER A 97 -1.78 0.15 -5.89
CA SER A 97 -1.01 -1.10 -5.88
C SER A 97 -1.66 -2.17 -5.00
N VAL A 98 -2.06 -1.83 -3.77
CA VAL A 98 -2.67 -2.78 -2.83
C VAL A 98 -3.99 -3.30 -3.38
N ILE A 99 -4.87 -2.40 -3.80
CA ILE A 99 -6.24 -2.73 -4.20
C ILE A 99 -6.28 -3.43 -5.56
N THR A 100 -5.45 -3.03 -6.52
CA THR A 100 -5.35 -3.73 -7.80
C THR A 100 -4.83 -5.16 -7.62
N CYS A 101 -3.79 -5.36 -6.81
CA CYS A 101 -3.22 -6.69 -6.59
C CYS A 101 -4.15 -7.58 -5.75
N ALA A 102 -4.73 -7.04 -4.68
CA ALA A 102 -5.65 -7.78 -3.80
C ALA A 102 -6.97 -8.15 -4.50
N THR A 103 -7.46 -7.30 -5.40
CA THR A 103 -8.64 -7.63 -6.22
C THR A 103 -8.33 -8.81 -7.16
N GLY A 104 -7.07 -8.93 -7.58
CA GLY A 104 -6.61 -9.96 -8.50
C GLY A 104 -6.90 -9.60 -9.95
N ASN A 105 -6.84 -10.60 -10.81
CA ASN A 105 -6.94 -10.49 -12.26
C ASN A 105 -7.94 -11.55 -12.81
N PRO A 106 -8.13 -11.67 -14.14
CA PRO A 106 -9.04 -12.67 -14.71
C PRO A 106 -8.76 -14.11 -14.29
N TRP A 107 -7.53 -14.46 -13.90
CA TRP A 107 -7.11 -15.81 -13.54
C TRP A 107 -7.19 -16.11 -12.05
N GLY A 108 -7.15 -15.08 -11.20
CA GLY A 108 -7.24 -15.23 -9.75
C GLY A 108 -6.45 -14.17 -8.99
N VAL A 109 -6.02 -14.54 -7.79
CA VAL A 109 -5.24 -13.71 -6.87
C VAL A 109 -4.13 -14.54 -6.23
N SER A 110 -3.02 -13.90 -5.81
CA SER A 110 -2.01 -14.57 -5.00
C SER A 110 -2.53 -14.82 -3.58
N ASN A 111 -2.94 -16.05 -3.29
CA ASN A 111 -3.39 -16.43 -1.94
C ASN A 111 -2.29 -16.23 -0.88
N ALA A 112 -1.02 -16.46 -1.24
CA ALA A 112 0.11 -16.27 -0.34
C ALA A 112 0.41 -14.79 -0.06
N ALA A 113 0.03 -13.86 -0.95
CA ALA A 113 0.16 -12.43 -0.73
C ALA A 113 -1.02 -11.82 0.05
N MET A 114 -2.19 -12.47 0.02
CA MET A 114 -3.43 -11.97 0.62
C MET A 114 -3.30 -11.54 2.10
N PRO A 115 -2.61 -12.27 2.99
CA PRO A 115 -2.45 -11.84 4.38
C PRO A 115 -1.84 -10.44 4.51
N TYR A 116 -0.90 -10.07 3.64
CA TYR A 116 -0.25 -8.75 3.65
C TYR A 116 -1.18 -7.66 3.12
N TYR A 117 -1.94 -7.95 2.05
CA TYR A 117 -2.95 -7.01 1.56
C TYR A 117 -4.00 -6.69 2.62
N LEU A 118 -4.51 -7.72 3.31
CA LEU A 118 -5.52 -7.53 4.35
C LEU A 118 -4.98 -6.77 5.57
N LYS A 119 -3.70 -6.89 5.90
CA LYS A 119 -3.08 -6.04 6.93
C LYS A 119 -3.11 -4.58 6.52
N MET A 120 -2.67 -4.27 5.30
CA MET A 120 -2.66 -2.90 4.77
C MET A 120 -4.07 -2.31 4.65
N ILE A 121 -5.03 -3.08 4.12
CA ILE A 121 -6.42 -2.60 3.94
C ILE A 121 -7.08 -2.28 5.29
N ARG A 122 -6.85 -3.11 6.32
CA ARG A 122 -7.36 -2.84 7.67
C ARG A 122 -6.78 -1.57 8.29
N SER A 123 -5.56 -1.18 7.89
CA SER A 123 -4.89 0.02 8.38
C SER A 123 -5.15 1.27 7.51
N PHE A 124 -5.98 1.19 6.47
CA PHE A 124 -6.27 2.35 5.63
C PHE A 124 -6.88 3.50 6.47
N SER A 125 -6.27 4.66 6.32
CA SER A 125 -6.78 5.93 6.81
C SER A 125 -8.00 6.39 6.00
N PRO A 126 -8.80 7.35 6.52
CA PRO A 126 -9.96 7.86 5.79
C PRO A 126 -9.64 8.37 4.37
N SER A 127 -8.47 9.00 4.17
CA SER A 127 -8.06 9.47 2.84
C SER A 127 -7.73 8.31 1.89
N GLU A 128 -7.08 7.26 2.38
CA GLU A 128 -6.78 6.05 1.59
C GLU A 128 -8.06 5.27 1.24
N ILE A 129 -9.05 5.22 2.15
CA ILE A 129 -10.37 4.66 1.86
C ILE A 129 -11.07 5.46 0.76
N ALA A 130 -11.05 6.79 0.82
CA ALA A 130 -11.61 7.62 -0.24
C ALA A 130 -10.94 7.34 -1.61
N ILE A 131 -9.61 7.19 -1.61
CA ILE A 131 -8.86 6.82 -2.82
C ILE A 131 -9.29 5.45 -3.34
N MET A 132 -9.40 4.44 -2.47
CA MET A 132 -9.83 3.08 -2.85
C MET A 132 -11.16 3.11 -3.61
N PHE A 133 -12.16 3.83 -3.10
CA PHE A 133 -13.45 3.94 -3.77
C PHE A 133 -13.38 4.78 -5.05
N SER A 134 -12.61 5.87 -5.07
CA SER A 134 -12.39 6.65 -6.29
C SER A 134 -11.77 5.78 -7.41
N LEU A 135 -10.84 4.89 -7.06
CA LEU A 135 -10.18 4.00 -8.02
C LEU A 135 -11.18 3.01 -8.63
N VAL A 136 -11.98 2.33 -7.81
CA VAL A 136 -12.93 1.31 -8.32
C VAL A 136 -14.05 1.92 -9.16
N THR A 137 -14.48 3.15 -8.85
CA THR A 137 -15.49 3.87 -9.65
C THR A 137 -14.90 4.50 -10.91
N GLY A 138 -13.61 4.83 -10.89
CA GLY A 138 -12.93 5.54 -11.98
C GLY A 138 -12.50 4.66 -13.16
N ALA A 139 -11.85 5.29 -14.14
CA ALA A 139 -11.25 4.64 -15.30
C ALA A 139 -9.87 4.04 -14.99
N THR A 140 -9.81 3.12 -14.03
CA THR A 140 -8.57 2.46 -13.57
C THR A 140 -8.57 0.97 -13.91
N VAL A 141 -7.43 0.30 -13.70
CA VAL A 141 -7.32 -1.15 -13.87
C VAL A 141 -8.28 -1.88 -12.95
N VAL A 142 -8.28 -1.57 -11.64
CA VAL A 142 -9.20 -2.19 -10.69
C VAL A 142 -10.66 -1.86 -11.02
N GLY A 143 -10.96 -0.62 -11.42
CA GLY A 143 -12.32 -0.24 -11.80
C GLY A 143 -12.83 -1.01 -13.02
N HIS A 144 -11.98 -1.17 -14.05
CA HIS A 144 -12.32 -1.99 -15.21
C HIS A 144 -12.53 -3.46 -14.82
N ARG A 145 -11.66 -4.02 -13.99
CA ARG A 145 -11.77 -5.42 -13.53
C ARG A 145 -13.02 -5.65 -12.69
N ALA A 146 -13.30 -4.77 -11.73
CA ALA A 146 -14.47 -4.86 -10.87
C ALA A 146 -15.79 -4.69 -11.64
N ARG A 147 -15.81 -3.93 -12.74
CA ARG A 147 -17.01 -3.78 -13.59
C ARG A 147 -17.24 -4.98 -14.52
N ASN A 148 -16.18 -5.50 -15.13
CA ASN A 148 -16.30 -6.43 -16.25
C ASN A 148 -16.01 -7.89 -15.90
N ILE A 149 -15.41 -8.17 -14.73
CA ILE A 149 -14.97 -9.52 -14.36
C ILE A 149 -15.66 -9.92 -13.05
N PRO A 150 -16.63 -10.86 -13.08
CA PRO A 150 -17.42 -11.23 -11.89
C PRO A 150 -16.59 -11.65 -10.68
N ARG A 151 -15.48 -12.36 -10.87
CA ARG A 151 -14.59 -12.74 -9.77
C ARG A 151 -13.84 -11.56 -9.15
N CYS A 152 -13.39 -10.60 -9.96
CA CYS A 152 -12.72 -9.40 -9.47
C CYS A 152 -13.72 -8.53 -8.72
N ARG A 153 -14.95 -8.45 -9.24
CA ARG A 153 -16.07 -7.79 -8.57
C ARG A 153 -16.33 -8.38 -7.18
N LYS A 154 -16.53 -9.70 -7.09
CA LYS A 154 -16.71 -10.40 -5.80
C LYS A 154 -15.50 -10.20 -4.88
N SER A 155 -14.28 -10.31 -5.41
CA SER A 155 -13.05 -10.10 -4.64
C SER A 155 -13.00 -8.70 -4.03
N PHE A 156 -13.17 -7.65 -4.84
CA PHE A 156 -13.19 -6.27 -4.36
C PHE A 156 -14.29 -6.03 -3.31
N ALA A 157 -15.50 -6.55 -3.55
CA ALA A 157 -16.58 -6.48 -2.57
C ALA A 157 -16.15 -7.06 -1.22
N GLN A 158 -15.52 -8.24 -1.21
CA GLN A 158 -14.99 -8.86 0.01
C GLN A 158 -13.91 -8.02 0.68
N LEU A 159 -13.02 -7.36 -0.08
CA LEU A 159 -12.00 -6.47 0.49
C LEU A 159 -12.61 -5.33 1.31
N THR A 160 -13.77 -4.80 0.90
CA THR A 160 -14.44 -3.72 1.64
C THR A 160 -14.86 -4.14 3.05
N THR A 161 -15.13 -5.42 3.28
CA THR A 161 -15.52 -5.94 4.61
C THR A 161 -14.39 -5.85 5.65
N PHE A 162 -13.15 -5.66 5.20
CA PHE A 162 -11.98 -5.50 6.08
C PHE A 162 -11.70 -4.04 6.45
N LEU A 163 -12.42 -3.08 5.87
CA LEU A 163 -12.32 -1.68 6.26
C LEU A 163 -12.93 -1.47 7.64
N SER A 164 -12.33 -0.58 8.44
CA SER A 164 -12.96 -0.10 9.66
C SER A 164 -14.16 0.78 9.31
N PRO A 165 -15.42 0.42 9.68
CA PRO A 165 -16.60 1.20 9.32
C PRO A 165 -16.57 2.64 9.85
N THR A 166 -15.90 2.88 10.99
CA THR A 166 -15.75 4.20 11.61
C THR A 166 -14.73 5.08 10.91
N SER A 167 -13.83 4.49 10.11
CA SER A 167 -12.81 5.21 9.34
C SER A 167 -13.31 5.62 7.94
N VAL A 168 -14.49 5.15 7.53
CA VAL A 168 -15.03 5.45 6.20
C VAL A 168 -15.52 6.90 6.16
N PRO A 169 -14.92 7.76 5.30
CA PRO A 169 -15.31 9.16 5.22
C PRO A 169 -16.70 9.30 4.60
N THR A 170 -17.42 10.37 4.96
CA THR A 170 -18.80 10.64 4.50
C THR A 170 -18.94 10.55 2.98
N GLN A 171 -17.98 11.10 2.23
CA GLN A 171 -17.98 11.07 0.76
C GLN A 171 -17.90 9.67 0.15
N ALA A 172 -17.35 8.68 0.87
CA ALA A 172 -17.22 7.30 0.43
C ALA A 172 -18.29 6.36 1.01
N ARG A 173 -19.12 6.85 1.95
CA ARG A 173 -20.10 6.05 2.70
C ARG A 173 -21.06 5.29 1.80
N ALA A 174 -21.66 5.96 0.82
CA ALA A 174 -22.59 5.34 -0.11
C ALA A 174 -21.96 4.21 -0.93
N ALA A 175 -20.72 4.41 -1.42
CA ALA A 175 -19.99 3.39 -2.15
C ALA A 175 -19.65 2.19 -1.25
N TYR A 176 -19.19 2.44 -0.03
CA TYR A 176 -18.89 1.40 0.95
C TYR A 176 -20.12 0.57 1.32
N ASP A 177 -21.27 1.21 1.57
CA ASP A 177 -22.53 0.53 1.86
C ASP A 177 -22.96 -0.40 0.71
N TRP A 178 -22.84 0.09 -0.51
CA TRP A 178 -23.19 -0.68 -1.70
C TRP A 178 -22.29 -1.91 -1.86
N TRP A 179 -20.97 -1.73 -1.79
CA TRP A 179 -20.01 -2.83 -1.93
C TRP A 179 -20.08 -3.83 -0.77
N SER A 180 -20.35 -3.37 0.45
CA SER A 180 -20.52 -4.26 1.61
C SER A 180 -21.76 -5.14 1.48
N LYS A 181 -22.85 -4.60 0.96
CA LYS A 181 -24.07 -5.37 0.66
C LYS A 181 -23.82 -6.37 -0.46
N GLU A 182 -23.09 -5.96 -1.50
CA GLU A 182 -22.72 -6.85 -2.59
C GLU A 182 -21.90 -8.06 -2.11
N ALA A 183 -20.98 -7.84 -1.17
CA ALA A 183 -20.19 -8.90 -0.55
C ALA A 183 -21.07 -9.94 0.18
N ALA A 184 -22.19 -9.53 0.75
CA ALA A 184 -23.12 -10.40 1.48
C ALA A 184 -24.10 -11.15 0.56
N GLY A 185 -24.31 -10.66 -0.67
CA GLY A 185 -25.32 -11.19 -1.61
C GLY A 185 -24.79 -12.15 -2.68
N GLY A 186 -23.53 -12.60 -2.60
CA GLY A 186 -22.86 -13.35 -3.67
C GLY A 186 -22.21 -14.66 -3.26
#